data_AF-A0A1Y3W259-F1
#
_entry.id   AF-A0A1Y3W259-F1
#
_cell.length_a   1.000
_cell.length_b   1.000
_cell.length_c   1.000
_cell.angle_alpha   90.00
_cell.angle_beta   90.00
_cell.angle_gamma   90.00
#
_symmetry.space_group_name_H-M   'P 1'
#
loop_
_entity.id
_entity.type
_entity.pdbx_description
1 polymer ?
#
loop_
_entity_poly.entity_id
_entity_poly.type
_entity_poly.pdbx_seq_one_letter_code
_entity_poly.pdbx_strand_id
1 'polypeptide(L)'
;MRRELLYILTILCFAGMWISCSDDGGNDGEEPLTAPEVSVQNLSLKDAILPGRTVRLRANIINTTEAGLQWFVDGKEVSTDTIFEFSSVKEGAFRIKVTAFNRLGTASDSLDIQVMDGFKISDITNWTGSGENQSMLAIQWITGEVENWSNPEDRDVFFRAWGYRWEKANPPTGHDMIVDIAKKDPRLFIIVASDGNLGMTIRGFGYDIDGDGIEIQSEDLEYGDRTLKGIHLTEADFKDGIYEQKEADVNMDGFNVISGGDYWIGGWYVVYPSYWLGSGEAVLESKEYEYSGLYAGNRLLENEEWHTWTFSPINNAEKNILPIPRLLKAAPNN
;
A
#
# COMPACT_ATOMS: atom_id res chain seq x y z
N MET A 1 21.01 4.11 3.51
CA MET A 1 20.87 5.58 3.67
C MET A 1 19.56 6.00 3.04
N ARG A 2 18.50 6.09 3.85
CA ARG A 2 17.18 6.56 3.42
C ARG A 2 17.28 8.04 3.06
N ARG A 3 16.78 8.42 1.88
CA ARG A 3 16.46 9.82 1.56
C ARG A 3 14.97 10.00 1.83
N GLU A 4 14.67 10.37 3.06
CA GLU A 4 13.40 11.00 3.42
C GLU A 4 13.40 12.40 2.78
N LEU A 5 12.71 12.57 1.65
CA LEU A 5 12.45 13.88 1.06
C LEU A 5 11.24 14.50 1.78
N LEU A 6 11.53 15.10 2.94
CA LEU A 6 10.64 16.09 3.55
C LEU A 6 10.52 17.28 2.57
N TYR A 7 9.38 17.39 1.91
CA TYR A 7 8.99 18.61 1.20
C TYR A 7 8.69 19.70 2.25
N ILE A 8 9.74 20.42 2.67
CA ILE A 8 9.58 21.66 3.43
C ILE A 8 9.12 22.73 2.42
N LEU A 9 7.86 23.14 2.55
CA LEU A 9 7.30 24.31 1.91
C LEU A 9 7.97 25.56 2.51
N THR A 10 9.11 25.99 1.98
CA THR A 10 9.72 27.27 2.37
C THR A 10 8.93 28.41 1.73
N ILE A 11 7.96 28.95 2.48
CA ILE A 11 7.42 30.29 2.23
C ILE A 11 8.50 31.29 2.63
N LEU A 12 9.26 31.79 1.64
CA LEU A 12 10.16 32.92 1.84
C LEU A 12 9.34 34.22 1.85
N CYS A 13 8.97 34.66 3.05
CA CYS A 13 8.56 36.05 3.30
C CYS A 13 9.79 36.96 3.14
N PHE A 14 10.00 37.52 1.95
CA PHE A 14 10.96 38.61 1.78
C PHE A 14 10.38 39.89 2.40
N ALA A 15 10.94 40.29 3.53
CA ALA A 15 10.75 41.60 4.12
C ALA A 15 11.28 42.68 3.17
N GLY A 16 10.45 43.67 2.87
CA GLY A 16 10.79 44.79 2.01
C GLY A 16 11.94 45.63 2.56
N MET A 17 13.00 45.76 1.78
CA MET A 17 13.92 46.89 1.88
C MET A 17 13.55 47.90 0.82
N TRP A 18 13.09 49.07 1.28
CA TRP A 18 12.91 50.24 0.45
C TRP A 18 14.30 50.77 0.06
N ILE A 19 14.65 50.63 -1.22
CA ILE A 19 15.67 51.47 -1.84
C ILE A 19 14.94 52.59 -2.56
N SER A 20 15.26 53.80 -2.13
CA SER A 20 14.77 55.09 -2.61
C SER A 20 14.93 55.22 -4.12
N CYS A 21 13.83 55.54 -4.82
CA CYS A 21 13.84 55.99 -6.20
C CYS A 21 14.69 57.24 -6.36
N SER A 22 15.67 57.22 -7.26
CA SER A 22 15.98 58.37 -8.10
C SER A 22 15.45 58.07 -9.49
N ASP A 23 14.54 58.92 -9.93
CA ASP A 23 13.89 58.96 -11.23
C ASP A 23 14.92 59.14 -12.35
N ASP A 24 14.93 58.25 -13.35
CA ASP A 24 15.38 58.55 -14.71
C ASP A 24 15.03 57.39 -15.67
N GLY A 25 14.04 57.64 -16.54
CA GLY A 25 14.08 57.30 -17.96
C GLY A 25 14.16 55.84 -18.41
N GLY A 26 12.98 55.28 -18.77
CA GLY A 26 12.84 54.34 -19.89
C GLY A 26 13.20 52.88 -19.62
N ASN A 27 12.22 52.08 -19.23
CA ASN A 27 12.03 50.74 -19.78
C ASN A 27 10.60 50.26 -19.46
N ASP A 28 9.75 50.32 -20.48
CA ASP A 28 8.81 49.30 -20.94
C ASP A 28 8.59 48.16 -19.93
N GLY A 29 7.33 47.93 -19.50
CA GLY A 29 6.96 46.92 -18.52
C GLY A 29 7.10 45.46 -18.97
N GLU A 30 8.19 45.11 -19.66
CA GLU A 30 8.58 43.75 -19.98
C GLU A 30 9.20 43.07 -18.76
N GLU A 31 8.73 41.86 -18.45
CA GLU A 31 9.37 41.03 -17.42
C GLU A 31 10.83 40.73 -17.80
N PRO A 32 11.78 40.86 -16.86
CA PRO A 32 13.18 40.60 -17.14
C PRO A 32 13.38 39.16 -17.61
N LEU A 33 14.14 38.97 -18.69
CA LEU A 33 14.44 37.63 -19.17
C LEU A 33 15.38 36.92 -18.19
N THR A 34 14.94 35.77 -17.71
CA THR A 34 15.66 34.90 -16.77
C THR A 34 15.72 33.48 -17.30
N ALA A 35 16.77 32.71 -16.98
CA ALA A 35 16.87 31.32 -17.42
C ALA A 35 15.76 30.46 -16.74
N PRO A 36 15.11 29.56 -17.48
CA PRO A 36 14.02 28.75 -16.95
C PRO A 36 14.54 27.66 -16.01
N GLU A 37 13.74 27.33 -15.00
CA GLU A 37 13.88 26.12 -14.21
C GLU A 37 12.65 25.23 -14.43
N VAL A 38 12.80 23.92 -14.34
CA VAL A 38 11.69 22.99 -14.50
C VAL A 38 11.81 21.80 -13.55
N SER A 39 10.66 21.34 -13.05
CA SER A 39 10.53 20.06 -12.35
C SER A 39 9.34 19.28 -12.87
N VAL A 40 9.40 17.94 -12.79
CA VAL A 40 8.28 17.06 -13.10
C VAL A 40 7.53 16.68 -11.83
N GLN A 41 6.20 16.82 -11.86
CA GLN A 41 5.32 16.35 -10.80
C GLN A 41 4.46 15.19 -11.32
N ASN A 42 4.52 14.03 -10.64
CA ASN A 42 3.63 12.90 -10.88
C ASN A 42 2.27 13.16 -10.20
N LEU A 43 1.25 13.54 -10.99
CA LEU A 43 -0.09 13.82 -10.47
C LEU A 43 -0.88 12.55 -10.17
N SER A 44 -0.51 11.41 -10.75
CA SER A 44 -1.16 10.13 -10.50
C SER A 44 -0.66 9.44 -9.24
N LEU A 45 0.48 9.88 -8.69
CA LEU A 45 1.13 9.25 -7.52
C LEU A 45 1.41 7.74 -7.72
N LYS A 46 1.57 7.32 -8.97
CA LYS A 46 1.87 5.93 -9.37
C LYS A 46 3.15 5.93 -10.19
N ASP A 47 4.15 5.22 -9.72
CA ASP A 47 5.41 5.02 -10.45
C ASP A 47 5.39 3.72 -11.28
N ALA A 48 4.40 2.85 -11.02
CA ALA A 48 4.09 1.68 -11.83
C ALA A 48 2.63 1.71 -12.31
N ILE A 49 2.40 1.28 -13.55
CA ILE A 49 1.07 1.18 -14.14
C ILE A 49 0.90 -0.10 -14.96
N LEU A 50 -0.36 -0.55 -15.06
CA LEU A 50 -0.74 -1.62 -15.98
C LEU A 50 -0.60 -1.16 -17.44
N PRO A 51 -0.35 -2.09 -18.39
CA PRO A 51 -0.34 -1.78 -19.81
C PRO A 51 -1.60 -1.05 -20.28
N GLY A 52 -1.42 0.05 -21.02
CA GLY A 52 -2.50 0.87 -21.56
C GLY A 52 -3.16 1.82 -20.55
N ARG A 53 -2.75 1.80 -19.27
CA ARG A 53 -3.13 2.83 -18.30
C ARG A 53 -2.25 4.07 -18.44
N THR A 54 -2.69 5.17 -17.83
CA THR A 54 -2.09 6.49 -17.99
C THR A 54 -1.57 7.03 -16.66
N VAL A 55 -0.39 7.63 -16.70
CA VAL A 55 0.12 8.53 -15.65
C VAL A 55 0.03 9.96 -16.16
N ARG A 56 -0.52 10.85 -15.33
CA ARG A 56 -0.61 12.29 -15.63
C ARG A 56 0.54 13.03 -14.96
N LEU A 57 1.30 13.76 -15.77
CA LEU A 57 2.51 14.47 -15.35
C LEU A 57 2.36 15.97 -15.58
N ARG A 58 2.89 16.78 -14.68
CA ARG A 58 2.94 18.24 -14.81
C ARG A 58 4.38 18.73 -14.88
N ALA A 59 4.64 19.62 -15.83
CA ALA A 59 5.84 20.44 -15.83
C ALA A 59 5.59 21.68 -14.97
N ASN A 60 6.33 21.81 -13.88
CA ASN A 60 6.33 23.03 -13.08
C ASN A 60 7.52 23.88 -13.54
N ILE A 61 7.23 24.97 -14.26
CA ILE A 61 8.24 25.87 -14.82
C ILE A 61 8.32 27.12 -13.94
N ILE A 62 9.53 27.51 -13.57
CA ILE A 62 9.84 28.83 -13.00
C ILE A 62 10.57 29.63 -14.07
N ASN A 63 10.32 30.96 -14.11
CA ASN A 63 10.86 31.87 -15.13
C ASN A 63 10.38 31.52 -16.55
N THR A 64 9.14 31.87 -16.86
CA THR A 64 8.48 31.50 -18.13
C THR A 64 8.75 32.44 -19.29
N THR A 65 9.47 33.54 -19.06
CA THR A 65 9.77 34.57 -20.07
C THR A 65 10.53 33.95 -21.25
N GLU A 66 9.91 33.98 -22.43
CA GLU A 66 10.42 33.35 -23.66
C GLU A 66 10.83 31.87 -23.51
N ALA A 67 10.25 31.15 -22.53
CA ALA A 67 10.60 29.76 -22.26
C ALA A 67 9.82 28.79 -23.15
N GLY A 68 10.54 27.93 -23.87
CA GLY A 68 10.00 26.72 -24.49
C GLY A 68 9.98 25.54 -23.52
N LEU A 69 9.12 24.56 -23.81
CA LEU A 69 8.97 23.33 -23.03
C LEU A 69 8.95 22.11 -23.96
N GLN A 70 9.62 21.04 -23.56
CA GLN A 70 9.64 19.80 -24.31
C GLN A 70 9.67 18.58 -23.38
N TRP A 71 8.81 17.60 -23.66
CA TRP A 71 8.80 16.27 -23.05
C TRP A 71 9.45 15.25 -23.95
N PHE A 72 10.17 14.31 -23.33
CA PHE A 72 10.82 13.18 -23.97
C PHE A 72 10.45 11.89 -23.23
N VAL A 73 10.20 10.83 -24.00
CA VAL A 73 10.13 9.45 -23.52
C VAL A 73 11.29 8.70 -24.16
N ASP A 74 12.20 8.16 -23.35
CA ASP A 74 13.42 7.47 -23.79
C ASP A 74 14.20 8.26 -24.85
N GLY A 75 14.26 9.58 -24.67
CA GLY A 75 14.98 10.51 -25.55
C GLY A 75 14.22 10.91 -26.83
N LYS A 76 13.03 10.35 -27.09
CA LYS A 76 12.18 10.78 -28.20
C LYS A 76 11.20 11.84 -27.75
N GLU A 77 11.09 12.92 -28.52
CA GLU A 77 10.15 14.01 -28.29
C GLU A 77 8.69 13.54 -28.40
N VAL A 78 7.84 13.95 -27.44
CA VAL A 78 6.43 13.50 -27.37
C VAL A 78 5.40 14.59 -27.11
N SER A 79 5.75 15.70 -26.47
CA SER A 79 4.81 16.79 -26.14
C SER A 79 5.54 18.09 -25.81
N THR A 80 4.85 19.22 -25.95
CA THR A 80 5.28 20.56 -25.51
C THR A 80 4.34 21.15 -24.46
N ASP A 81 3.31 20.41 -24.03
CA ASP A 81 2.27 20.90 -23.12
C ASP A 81 2.75 20.93 -21.67
N THR A 82 2.16 21.78 -20.83
CA THR A 82 2.47 21.80 -19.38
C THR A 82 1.98 20.55 -18.64
N ILE A 83 1.04 19.82 -19.24
CA ILE A 83 0.56 18.51 -18.77
C ILE A 83 0.85 17.48 -19.85
N PHE A 84 1.49 16.39 -19.46
CA PHE A 84 1.74 15.24 -20.33
C PHE A 84 1.08 14.00 -19.76
N GLU A 85 0.32 13.29 -20.58
CA GLU A 85 -0.28 12.00 -20.24
C GLU A 85 0.53 10.88 -20.88
N PHE A 86 1.27 10.15 -20.05
CA PHE A 86 2.06 9.01 -20.49
C PHE A 86 1.26 7.72 -20.40
N SER A 87 1.27 6.92 -21.45
CA SER A 87 0.77 5.54 -21.45
C SER A 87 1.62 4.67 -22.38
N SER A 88 1.66 3.36 -22.12
CA SER A 88 2.24 2.38 -23.03
C SER A 88 1.52 1.05 -22.87
N VAL A 89 1.26 0.37 -24.00
CA VAL A 89 0.78 -1.03 -24.01
C VAL A 89 1.91 -2.04 -23.90
N LYS A 90 3.17 -1.58 -24.05
CA LYS A 90 4.36 -2.41 -23.92
C LYS A 90 4.94 -2.26 -22.52
N GLU A 91 5.18 -3.39 -21.85
CA GLU A 91 5.90 -3.43 -20.58
C GLU A 91 7.34 -2.93 -20.70
N GLY A 92 7.83 -2.34 -19.63
CA GLY A 92 9.19 -1.81 -19.53
C GLY A 92 9.29 -0.61 -18.61
N ALA A 93 10.52 -0.25 -18.27
CA ALA A 93 10.81 1.02 -17.61
C ALA A 93 10.96 2.11 -18.67
N PHE A 94 10.28 3.23 -18.48
CA PHE A 94 10.30 4.38 -19.37
C PHE A 94 10.82 5.59 -18.63
N ARG A 95 11.89 6.20 -19.15
CA ARG A 95 12.40 7.46 -18.60
C ARG A 95 11.69 8.62 -19.25
N ILE A 96 10.95 9.37 -18.43
CA ILE A 96 10.22 10.56 -18.87
C ILE A 96 11.01 11.78 -18.43
N LYS A 97 11.43 12.59 -19.39
CA LYS A 97 12.22 13.81 -19.16
C LYS A 97 11.45 15.02 -19.65
N VAL A 98 11.44 16.08 -18.86
CA VAL A 98 10.98 17.40 -19.26
C VAL A 98 12.15 18.36 -19.35
N THR A 99 12.15 19.23 -20.35
CA THR A 99 13.18 20.25 -20.57
C THR A 99 12.50 21.60 -20.81
N ALA A 100 12.92 22.62 -20.07
CA ALA A 100 12.56 24.01 -20.32
C ALA A 100 13.79 24.79 -20.78
N PHE A 101 13.63 25.68 -21.76
CA PHE A 101 14.76 26.39 -22.36
C PHE A 101 14.38 27.77 -22.88
N ASN A 102 15.33 28.70 -22.83
CA ASN A 102 15.28 29.97 -23.57
C ASN A 102 16.70 30.37 -23.99
N ARG A 103 16.89 31.59 -24.53
CA ARG A 103 18.21 32.05 -24.98
C ARG A 103 19.26 32.20 -23.87
N LEU A 104 18.87 32.17 -22.59
CA LEU A 104 19.80 32.27 -21.46
C LEU A 104 20.18 30.92 -20.87
N GLY A 105 19.42 29.86 -21.12
CA GLY A 105 19.74 28.55 -20.55
C GLY A 105 18.73 27.45 -20.83
N THR A 106 19.02 26.29 -20.26
CA THR A 106 18.20 25.09 -20.35
C THR A 106 18.23 24.35 -19.03
N ALA A 107 17.07 23.95 -18.53
CA ALA A 107 16.90 23.10 -17.36
C ALA A 107 16.16 21.82 -17.73
N SER A 108 16.34 20.76 -16.96
CA SER A 108 15.62 19.51 -17.17
C SER A 108 15.42 18.76 -15.87
N ASP A 109 14.34 17.98 -15.83
CA ASP A 109 14.04 17.03 -14.76
C ASP A 109 13.48 15.74 -15.36
N SER A 110 13.50 14.65 -14.60
CA SER A 110 13.04 13.35 -15.08
C SER A 110 12.56 12.43 -13.97
N LEU A 111 11.65 11.53 -14.32
CA LEU A 111 11.25 10.40 -13.51
C LEU A 111 11.17 9.14 -14.37
N ASP A 112 11.15 7.98 -13.70
CA ASP A 112 11.02 6.69 -14.35
C ASP A 112 9.61 6.13 -14.05
N ILE A 113 8.87 5.68 -15.07
CA ILE A 113 7.59 4.97 -14.92
C ILE A 113 7.77 3.53 -15.38
N GLN A 114 7.39 2.59 -14.52
CA GLN A 114 7.34 1.17 -14.85
C GLN A 114 5.97 0.83 -15.45
N VAL A 115 5.96 0.21 -16.63
CA VAL A 115 4.77 -0.45 -17.18
C VAL A 115 4.95 -1.94 -17.00
N MET A 116 4.03 -2.58 -16.30
CA MET A 116 4.13 -4.01 -15.98
C MET A 116 2.75 -4.63 -15.86
N ASP A 117 2.58 -5.83 -16.40
CA ASP A 117 1.40 -6.63 -16.08
C ASP A 117 1.60 -7.24 -14.69
N GLY A 118 0.64 -6.98 -13.81
CA GLY A 118 0.66 -7.39 -12.42
C GLY A 118 -0.69 -7.93 -12.00
N PHE A 119 -0.78 -8.39 -10.76
CA PHE A 119 -2.04 -8.90 -10.21
C PHE A 119 -3.08 -7.78 -10.14
N LYS A 120 -4.25 -8.02 -10.73
CA LYS A 120 -5.36 -7.06 -10.83
C LYS A 120 -6.64 -7.65 -10.24
N ILE A 121 -7.61 -6.79 -9.94
CA ILE A 121 -8.92 -7.22 -9.42
C ILE A 121 -9.56 -8.29 -10.31
N SER A 122 -9.40 -8.19 -11.63
CA SER A 122 -9.96 -9.15 -12.59
C SER A 122 -9.30 -10.54 -12.56
N ASP A 123 -8.15 -10.69 -11.89
CA ASP A 123 -7.52 -11.99 -11.66
C ASP A 123 -8.10 -12.72 -10.45
N ILE A 124 -8.87 -12.03 -9.60
CA ILE A 124 -9.51 -12.63 -8.42
C ILE A 124 -10.62 -13.57 -8.84
N THR A 125 -10.59 -14.79 -8.30
CA THR A 125 -11.56 -15.84 -8.61
C THR A 125 -12.51 -16.13 -7.45
N ASN A 126 -12.04 -16.03 -6.19
CA ASN A 126 -12.85 -16.26 -4.98
C ASN A 126 -13.48 -14.95 -4.48
N TRP A 127 -14.79 -14.82 -4.72
CA TRP A 127 -15.58 -13.62 -4.43
C TRP A 127 -16.67 -13.88 -3.39
N THR A 128 -16.77 -13.04 -2.37
CA THR A 128 -17.86 -13.05 -1.37
C THR A 128 -18.80 -11.87 -1.59
N GLY A 129 -20.10 -12.06 -1.34
CA GLY A 129 -21.10 -11.00 -1.49
C GLY A 129 -21.52 -10.74 -2.94
N SER A 130 -22.28 -9.66 -3.14
CA SER A 130 -22.83 -9.22 -4.41
C SER A 130 -23.05 -7.72 -4.43
N GLY A 131 -23.05 -7.11 -5.62
CA GLY A 131 -23.29 -5.68 -5.81
C GLY A 131 -22.28 -5.07 -6.77
N GLU A 132 -22.43 -3.77 -7.02
CA GLU A 132 -21.61 -3.01 -7.96
C GLU A 132 -20.28 -2.55 -7.37
N ASN A 133 -20.21 -2.36 -6.05
CA ASN A 133 -18.96 -2.00 -5.38
C ASN A 133 -18.16 -3.26 -5.05
N GLN A 134 -16.85 -3.14 -5.09
CA GLN A 134 -15.91 -4.22 -4.81
C GLN A 134 -14.70 -3.75 -3.99
N SER A 135 -14.15 -4.64 -3.18
CA SER A 135 -12.92 -4.45 -2.40
C SER A 135 -12.22 -5.80 -2.27
N MET A 136 -10.94 -5.76 -1.91
CA MET A 136 -10.08 -6.93 -1.92
C MET A 136 -9.50 -7.12 -0.53
N LEU A 137 -9.64 -8.33 0.01
CA LEU A 137 -8.84 -8.77 1.15
C LEU A 137 -7.60 -9.46 0.60
N ALA A 138 -6.42 -9.00 0.99
CA ALA A 138 -5.17 -9.67 0.66
C ALA A 138 -4.40 -9.99 1.94
N ILE A 139 -3.86 -11.21 2.07
CA ILE A 139 -3.15 -11.64 3.28
C ILE A 139 -1.82 -12.28 2.87
N GLN A 140 -0.74 -11.72 3.40
CA GLN A 140 0.63 -12.17 3.20
C GLN A 140 1.12 -12.90 4.45
N TRP A 141 1.37 -14.19 4.30
CA TRP A 141 2.10 -15.01 5.25
C TRP A 141 3.56 -15.10 4.85
N ILE A 142 4.42 -15.18 5.87
CA ILE A 142 5.86 -15.34 5.71
C ILE A 142 6.26 -16.59 6.50
N THR A 143 6.86 -17.56 5.84
CA THR A 143 7.27 -18.84 6.43
C THR A 143 8.77 -18.95 6.60
N GLY A 144 9.19 -19.91 7.42
CA GLY A 144 10.60 -20.19 7.67
C GLY A 144 11.23 -19.30 8.74
N GLU A 145 12.42 -19.70 9.19
CA GLU A 145 13.27 -18.84 10.04
C GLU A 145 13.82 -17.69 9.18
N VAL A 146 13.05 -16.62 9.05
CA VAL A 146 13.50 -15.47 8.29
C VAL A 146 14.56 -14.72 9.10
N GLU A 147 15.83 -14.95 8.80
CA GLU A 147 16.96 -14.23 9.43
C GLU A 147 16.83 -12.70 9.25
N ASN A 148 16.17 -12.26 8.17
CA ASN A 148 15.87 -10.86 7.88
C ASN A 148 14.38 -10.64 7.59
N TRP A 149 13.57 -10.58 8.63
CA TRP A 149 12.12 -10.28 8.55
C TRP A 149 11.79 -9.03 7.73
N SER A 150 12.71 -8.08 7.59
CA SER A 150 12.47 -6.89 6.79
C SER A 150 12.55 -7.10 5.28
N ASN A 151 13.07 -8.24 4.83
CA ASN A 151 13.24 -8.56 3.41
C ASN A 151 13.22 -10.09 3.23
N PRO A 152 12.05 -10.72 3.37
CA PRO A 152 11.92 -12.16 3.17
C PRO A 152 12.26 -12.54 1.72
N GLU A 153 12.75 -13.76 1.52
CA GLU A 153 12.93 -14.31 0.18
C GLU A 153 11.57 -14.68 -0.43
N ASP A 154 11.44 -14.62 -1.75
CA ASP A 154 10.15 -14.89 -2.43
C ASP A 154 9.55 -16.26 -2.10
N ARG A 155 10.41 -17.27 -1.93
CA ARG A 155 10.01 -18.65 -1.62
C ARG A 155 9.38 -18.78 -0.23
N ASP A 156 9.65 -17.82 0.64
CA ASP A 156 9.15 -17.78 2.02
C ASP A 156 7.87 -16.96 2.12
N VAL A 157 7.37 -16.40 1.01
CA VAL A 157 6.20 -15.54 1.00
C VAL A 157 5.03 -16.25 0.33
N PHE A 158 3.94 -16.38 1.08
CA PHE A 158 2.67 -16.87 0.59
C PHE A 158 1.66 -15.73 0.66
N PHE A 159 1.21 -15.25 -0.50
CA PHE A 159 0.32 -14.08 -0.58
C PHE A 159 -0.92 -14.41 -1.39
N ARG A 160 -2.11 -14.22 -0.80
CA ARG A 160 -3.40 -14.53 -1.42
C ARG A 160 -4.37 -13.37 -1.34
N ALA A 161 -5.23 -13.24 -2.35
CA ALA A 161 -6.31 -12.27 -2.41
C ALA A 161 -7.69 -12.91 -2.64
N TRP A 162 -8.67 -12.37 -1.94
CA TRP A 162 -10.10 -12.62 -2.08
C TRP A 162 -10.80 -11.33 -2.50
N GLY A 163 -11.93 -11.46 -3.18
CA GLY A 163 -12.78 -10.34 -3.55
C GLY A 163 -14.02 -10.28 -2.68
N TYR A 164 -14.51 -9.07 -2.44
CA TYR A 164 -15.73 -8.81 -1.69
C TYR A 164 -16.60 -7.79 -2.42
N ARG A 165 -17.92 -8.02 -2.48
CA ARG A 165 -18.87 -7.12 -3.16
C ARG A 165 -20.04 -6.73 -2.28
N TRP A 166 -20.52 -5.50 -2.47
CA TRP A 166 -21.67 -4.96 -1.75
C TRP A 166 -22.45 -3.94 -2.59
N GLU A 167 -23.67 -3.68 -2.14
CA GLU A 167 -24.53 -2.62 -2.68
C GLU A 167 -24.12 -1.25 -2.15
N LYS A 168 -24.10 -0.24 -3.01
CA LYS A 168 -23.59 1.11 -2.68
C LYS A 168 -24.22 1.78 -1.46
N ALA A 169 -25.49 1.48 -1.16
CA ALA A 169 -26.24 2.18 -0.13
C ALA A 169 -25.70 1.96 1.30
N ASN A 170 -25.07 0.81 1.57
CA ASN A 170 -24.62 0.43 2.90
C ASN A 170 -23.22 -0.19 2.80
N PRO A 171 -22.15 0.62 2.77
CA PRO A 171 -20.81 0.07 2.76
C PRO A 171 -20.56 -0.72 4.06
N PRO A 172 -20.11 -1.98 3.98
CA PRO A 172 -19.64 -2.72 5.14
C PRO A 172 -18.31 -2.15 5.63
N THR A 173 -17.83 -2.66 6.76
CA THR A 173 -16.49 -2.35 7.26
C THR A 173 -15.45 -3.33 6.73
N GLY A 174 -14.16 -2.99 6.89
CA GLY A 174 -13.06 -3.93 6.66
C GLY A 174 -13.19 -5.20 7.50
N HIS A 175 -13.68 -5.09 8.73
CA HIS A 175 -13.92 -6.25 9.59
C HIS A 175 -15.05 -7.14 9.06
N ASP A 176 -16.16 -6.54 8.61
CA ASP A 176 -17.28 -7.29 8.04
C ASP A 176 -16.85 -8.10 6.81
N MET A 177 -16.07 -7.48 5.91
CA MET A 177 -15.48 -8.19 4.78
C MET A 177 -14.65 -9.39 5.21
N ILE A 178 -13.76 -9.23 6.19
CA ILE A 178 -12.89 -10.31 6.67
C ILE A 178 -13.71 -11.46 7.25
N VAL A 179 -14.69 -11.15 8.10
CA VAL A 179 -15.58 -12.12 8.72
C VAL A 179 -16.42 -12.87 7.67
N ASP A 180 -16.98 -12.17 6.70
CA ASP A 180 -17.81 -12.78 5.67
C ASP A 180 -16.99 -13.67 4.73
N ILE A 181 -15.76 -13.27 4.40
CA ILE A 181 -14.84 -14.11 3.61
C ILE A 181 -14.45 -15.36 4.40
N ALA A 182 -14.06 -15.24 5.67
CA ALA A 182 -13.70 -16.40 6.52
C ALA A 182 -14.87 -17.40 6.65
N LYS A 183 -16.10 -16.91 6.80
CA LYS A 183 -17.30 -17.77 6.82
C LYS A 183 -17.53 -18.52 5.50
N LYS A 184 -17.12 -17.94 4.37
CA LYS A 184 -17.33 -18.52 3.04
C LYS A 184 -16.21 -19.47 2.65
N ASP A 185 -14.96 -19.13 2.95
CA ASP A 185 -13.78 -19.89 2.58
C ASP A 185 -13.39 -20.84 3.72
N PRO A 186 -13.69 -22.16 3.62
CA PRO A 186 -13.37 -23.12 4.68
C PRO A 186 -11.88 -23.27 4.98
N ARG A 187 -10.99 -22.71 4.15
CA ARG A 187 -9.54 -22.73 4.36
C ARG A 187 -9.03 -21.50 5.09
N LEU A 188 -9.83 -20.46 5.25
CA LEU A 188 -9.43 -19.22 5.90
C LEU A 188 -9.93 -19.17 7.34
N PHE A 189 -8.99 -19.07 8.27
CA PHE A 189 -9.26 -18.99 9.71
C PHE A 189 -8.85 -17.62 10.25
N ILE A 190 -9.61 -17.08 11.19
CA ILE A 190 -9.27 -15.81 11.85
C ILE A 190 -9.45 -15.92 13.37
N ILE A 191 -8.56 -15.25 14.09
CA ILE A 191 -8.80 -14.95 15.51
C ILE A 191 -9.18 -13.48 15.62
N VAL A 192 -10.27 -13.23 16.34
CA VAL A 192 -10.75 -11.89 16.67
C VAL A 192 -10.81 -11.69 18.17
N ALA A 193 -10.69 -10.44 18.62
CA ALA A 193 -10.80 -10.09 20.03
C ALA A 193 -11.45 -8.71 20.19
N SER A 194 -12.25 -8.55 21.24
CA SER A 194 -12.76 -7.23 21.62
C SER A 194 -11.65 -6.37 22.18
N ASP A 195 -11.55 -5.12 21.72
CA ASP A 195 -10.70 -4.08 22.32
C ASP A 195 -11.58 -3.00 22.97
N GLY A 196 -12.50 -3.47 23.82
CA GLY A 196 -13.46 -2.64 24.53
C GLY A 196 -14.29 -1.76 23.58
N ASN A 197 -14.25 -0.45 23.81
CA ASN A 197 -15.03 0.52 23.04
C ASN A 197 -14.50 0.75 21.61
N LEU A 198 -13.32 0.23 21.27
CA LEU A 198 -12.72 0.39 19.95
C LEU A 198 -13.21 -0.66 18.94
N GLY A 199 -14.01 -1.64 19.39
CA GLY A 199 -14.64 -2.66 18.56
C GLY A 199 -13.87 -3.98 18.54
N MET A 200 -14.15 -4.79 17.52
CA MET A 200 -13.47 -6.06 17.29
C MET A 200 -12.19 -5.84 16.47
N THR A 201 -11.12 -6.47 16.93
CA THR A 201 -9.79 -6.43 16.32
C THR A 201 -9.43 -7.80 15.76
N ILE A 202 -8.55 -7.82 14.75
CA ILE A 202 -7.98 -9.05 14.20
C ILE A 202 -6.69 -9.35 14.95
N ARG A 203 -6.58 -10.56 15.52
CA ARG A 203 -5.37 -11.07 16.19
C ARG A 203 -4.52 -11.93 15.28
N GLY A 204 -5.12 -12.54 14.26
CA GLY A 204 -4.38 -13.37 13.32
C GLY A 204 -5.22 -13.97 12.21
N PHE A 205 -4.52 -14.51 11.22
CA PHE A 205 -5.03 -15.23 10.06
C PHE A 205 -4.32 -16.57 9.92
N GLY A 206 -5.10 -17.63 9.81
CA GLY A 206 -4.67 -18.97 9.46
C GLY A 206 -5.10 -19.33 8.04
N TYR A 207 -4.30 -20.12 7.34
CA TYR A 207 -4.68 -20.66 6.03
C TYR A 207 -4.31 -22.14 5.90
N ASP A 208 -5.34 -22.95 5.72
CA ASP A 208 -5.25 -24.39 5.46
C ASP A 208 -5.04 -24.62 3.95
N ILE A 209 -3.82 -24.99 3.56
CA ILE A 209 -3.47 -25.04 2.14
C ILE A 209 -3.95 -26.33 1.47
N ASP A 210 -3.93 -27.45 2.19
CA ASP A 210 -4.19 -28.78 1.63
C ASP A 210 -5.59 -29.32 1.96
N GLY A 211 -6.33 -28.63 2.82
CA GLY A 211 -7.69 -28.96 3.22
C GLY A 211 -7.76 -30.05 4.28
N ASP A 212 -6.68 -30.28 5.05
CA ASP A 212 -6.64 -31.28 6.11
C ASP A 212 -6.96 -30.74 7.52
N GLY A 213 -7.23 -29.43 7.60
CA GLY A 213 -7.68 -28.73 8.80
C GLY A 213 -6.53 -28.07 9.55
N ILE A 214 -6.80 -26.88 10.08
CA ILE A 214 -5.78 -26.11 10.80
C ILE A 214 -5.57 -26.61 12.24
N GLU A 215 -4.32 -26.63 12.68
CA GLU A 215 -3.91 -26.87 14.07
C GLU A 215 -2.74 -25.95 14.45
N ILE A 216 -2.95 -25.12 15.49
CA ILE A 216 -1.99 -24.12 15.96
C ILE A 216 -1.87 -24.15 17.49
N GLN A 217 -0.67 -23.84 18.01
CA GLN A 217 -0.42 -23.81 19.45
C GLN A 217 0.49 -22.65 19.85
N SER A 218 0.09 -21.88 20.86
CA SER A 218 0.96 -20.93 21.55
C SER A 218 1.39 -21.47 22.92
N GLU A 219 2.58 -21.07 23.36
CA GLU A 219 3.10 -21.38 24.69
C GLU A 219 2.76 -20.28 25.70
N ASP A 220 2.99 -20.54 27.00
CA ASP A 220 2.92 -19.47 28.01
C ASP A 220 3.93 -18.36 27.67
N LEU A 221 3.50 -17.11 27.78
CA LEU A 221 4.32 -15.92 27.52
C LEU A 221 4.37 -15.03 28.75
N GLU A 222 5.57 -14.80 29.27
CA GLU A 222 5.82 -13.77 30.27
C GLU A 222 5.89 -12.40 29.58
N TYR A 223 4.98 -11.49 29.93
CA TYR A 223 4.93 -10.14 29.37
C TYR A 223 4.68 -9.10 30.46
N GLY A 224 5.72 -8.34 30.81
CA GLY A 224 5.66 -7.43 31.95
C GLY A 224 5.49 -8.23 33.25
N ASP A 225 4.49 -7.87 34.06
CA ASP A 225 4.21 -8.50 35.36
C ASP A 225 3.14 -9.61 35.29
N ARG A 226 2.82 -10.11 34.09
CA ARG A 226 1.80 -11.14 33.86
C ARG A 226 2.34 -12.30 33.04
N THR A 227 1.81 -13.48 33.35
CA THR A 227 1.91 -14.68 32.50
C THR A 227 0.65 -14.78 31.66
N LEU A 228 0.80 -14.73 30.35
CA LEU A 228 -0.26 -15.05 29.39
C LEU A 228 -0.24 -16.55 29.12
N LYS A 229 -1.39 -17.21 29.18
CA LYS A 229 -1.52 -18.66 29.03
C LYS A 229 -1.56 -19.09 27.58
N GLY A 230 -0.70 -20.04 27.24
CA GLY A 230 -0.70 -20.68 25.93
C GLY A 230 -2.05 -21.34 25.64
N ILE A 231 -2.38 -21.46 24.35
CA ILE A 231 -3.58 -22.13 23.89
C ILE A 231 -3.27 -23.03 22.71
N HIS A 232 -3.96 -24.16 22.66
CA HIS A 232 -3.96 -25.07 21.52
C HIS A 232 -5.33 -25.00 20.85
N LEU A 233 -5.34 -24.75 19.55
CA LEU A 233 -6.56 -24.62 18.74
C LEU A 233 -6.47 -25.56 17.54
N THR A 234 -7.59 -26.22 17.27
CA THR A 234 -7.84 -27.04 16.09
C THR A 234 -8.97 -26.41 15.27
N GLU A 235 -9.17 -26.85 14.02
CA GLU A 235 -10.29 -26.42 13.18
C GLU A 235 -11.64 -26.43 13.93
N ALA A 236 -11.89 -27.43 14.78
CA ALA A 236 -13.14 -27.58 15.52
C ALA A 236 -13.43 -26.43 16.51
N ASP A 237 -12.40 -25.70 16.93
CA ASP A 237 -12.52 -24.54 17.82
C ASP A 237 -12.97 -23.28 17.05
N PHE A 238 -12.81 -23.26 15.73
CA PHE A 238 -13.23 -22.17 14.86
C PHE A 238 -14.67 -22.38 14.39
N LYS A 239 -15.57 -21.48 14.77
CA LYS A 239 -16.94 -21.49 14.27
C LYS A 239 -17.01 -20.69 12.98
N ASP A 240 -17.32 -21.35 11.86
CA ASP A 240 -17.35 -20.75 10.53
C ASP A 240 -16.02 -20.03 10.20
N GLY A 241 -14.89 -20.66 10.53
CA GLY A 241 -13.54 -20.10 10.36
C GLY A 241 -13.15 -19.05 11.40
N ILE A 242 -13.94 -18.82 12.45
CA ILE A 242 -13.73 -17.73 13.40
C ILE A 242 -13.55 -18.26 14.83
N TYR A 243 -12.46 -17.87 15.47
CA TYR A 243 -12.26 -18.02 16.90
C TYR A 243 -12.26 -16.65 17.59
N GLU A 244 -13.07 -16.51 18.64
CA GLU A 244 -13.15 -15.29 19.44
C GLU A 244 -12.34 -15.46 20.74
N GLN A 245 -11.27 -14.69 20.88
CA GLN A 245 -10.55 -14.58 22.14
C GLN A 245 -11.41 -13.80 23.15
N LYS A 246 -11.89 -14.50 24.17
CA LYS A 246 -12.71 -13.91 25.25
C LYS A 246 -11.88 -13.51 26.47
N GLU A 247 -10.84 -14.28 26.75
CA GLU A 247 -10.01 -14.13 27.94
C GLU A 247 -8.73 -13.36 27.59
N ALA A 248 -8.52 -12.24 28.29
CA ALA A 248 -7.40 -11.32 28.02
C ALA A 248 -6.03 -11.85 28.48
N ASP A 249 -6.02 -12.90 29.30
CA ASP A 249 -4.82 -13.59 29.78
C ASP A 249 -4.39 -14.75 28.88
N VAL A 250 -5.06 -15.00 27.75
CA VAL A 250 -4.61 -15.99 26.76
C VAL A 250 -3.57 -15.38 25.81
N ASN A 251 -2.48 -16.09 25.59
CA ASN A 251 -1.39 -15.69 24.71
C ASN A 251 -1.76 -15.86 23.24
N MET A 252 -1.82 -14.75 22.50
CA MET A 252 -2.06 -14.73 21.05
C MET A 252 -0.78 -14.60 20.21
N ASP A 253 0.39 -14.54 20.84
CA ASP A 253 1.69 -14.42 20.20
C ASP A 253 2.41 -15.76 20.12
N GLY A 254 3.32 -15.89 19.16
CA GLY A 254 4.23 -17.04 19.08
C GLY A 254 3.54 -18.37 18.79
N PHE A 255 2.43 -18.34 18.05
CA PHE A 255 1.78 -19.56 17.57
C PHE A 255 2.72 -20.34 16.65
N ASN A 256 2.89 -21.62 16.98
CA ASN A 256 3.45 -22.62 16.09
C ASN A 256 2.31 -23.27 15.31
N VAL A 257 2.53 -23.47 14.00
CA VAL A 257 1.62 -24.26 13.16
C VAL A 257 2.01 -25.73 13.29
N ILE A 258 1.09 -26.54 13.81
CA ILE A 258 1.28 -27.98 14.05
C ILE A 258 0.87 -28.78 12.81
N SER A 259 -0.19 -28.32 12.14
CA SER A 259 -0.63 -28.73 10.80
C SER A 259 0.46 -28.45 9.76
N GLY A 260 1.20 -29.48 9.37
CA GLY A 260 2.40 -29.31 8.56
C GLY A 260 2.07 -28.86 7.13
N GLY A 261 2.47 -27.63 6.77
CA GLY A 261 2.21 -27.07 5.43
C GLY A 261 1.32 -25.83 5.46
N ASP A 262 0.61 -25.63 6.57
CA ASP A 262 -0.28 -24.51 6.80
C ASP A 262 0.44 -23.24 7.23
N TYR A 263 -0.32 -22.14 7.19
CA TYR A 263 0.19 -20.82 7.43
C TYR A 263 -0.53 -20.14 8.59
N TRP A 264 0.23 -19.44 9.43
CA TRP A 264 -0.31 -18.57 10.45
C TRP A 264 0.44 -17.25 10.50
N ILE A 265 -0.30 -16.14 10.59
CA ILE A 265 0.22 -14.87 11.06
C ILE A 265 -0.67 -14.39 12.21
N GLY A 266 -0.08 -13.96 13.32
CA GLY A 266 -0.87 -13.46 14.43
C GLY A 266 -0.03 -13.07 15.62
N GLY A 267 -0.60 -12.26 16.49
CA GLY A 267 0.07 -11.71 17.66
C GLY A 267 -0.66 -10.50 18.23
N TRP A 268 -0.22 -10.08 19.41
CA TRP A 268 -0.69 -8.84 20.01
C TRP A 268 0.38 -8.06 20.78
N TYR A 269 1.30 -8.76 21.45
CA TYR A 269 2.25 -8.16 22.38
C TYR A 269 3.70 -8.16 21.90
N VAL A 270 4.08 -9.12 21.07
CA VAL A 270 5.43 -9.24 20.49
C VAL A 270 5.39 -8.89 19.01
N VAL A 271 4.32 -9.30 18.35
CA VAL A 271 4.09 -9.12 16.92
C VAL A 271 2.60 -8.84 16.69
N TYR A 272 2.22 -8.37 15.51
CA TYR A 272 0.81 -8.11 15.22
C TYR A 272 0.52 -8.22 13.72
N PRO A 273 -0.74 -8.51 13.33
CA PRO A 273 -1.20 -8.34 11.96
C PRO A 273 -1.22 -6.84 11.61
N SER A 274 -0.21 -6.40 10.85
CA SER A 274 -0.16 -5.04 10.30
C SER A 274 -1.12 -4.89 9.13
N TYR A 275 -1.80 -3.75 9.09
CA TYR A 275 -2.90 -3.48 8.17
C TYR A 275 -2.56 -2.34 7.21
N TRP A 276 -2.71 -2.61 5.92
CA TRP A 276 -2.25 -1.78 4.81
C TRP A 276 -3.38 -1.52 3.82
N LEU A 277 -3.41 -0.32 3.27
CA LEU A 277 -4.41 0.14 2.32
C LEU A 277 -3.76 0.43 0.97
N GLY A 278 -4.37 -0.04 -0.11
CA GLY A 278 -4.02 0.33 -1.47
C GLY A 278 -5.28 0.60 -2.28
N SER A 279 -5.14 1.20 -3.46
CA SER A 279 -6.31 1.61 -4.26
C SER A 279 -6.11 1.44 -5.77
N GLY A 280 -7.23 1.19 -6.44
CA GLY A 280 -7.36 1.05 -7.89
C GLY A 280 -7.40 -0.41 -8.36
N GLU A 281 -7.42 -0.57 -9.68
CA GLU A 281 -7.48 -1.87 -10.37
C GLU A 281 -6.33 -2.84 -9.96
N ALA A 282 -5.19 -2.30 -9.56
CA ALA A 282 -4.05 -3.04 -9.06
C ALA A 282 -3.21 -2.15 -8.11
N VAL A 283 -2.49 -2.80 -7.19
CA VAL A 283 -1.40 -2.20 -6.41
C VAL A 283 -0.13 -2.92 -6.87
N LEU A 284 0.77 -2.24 -7.57
CA LEU A 284 1.86 -2.90 -8.30
C LEU A 284 3.17 -2.90 -7.52
N GLU A 285 3.37 -1.90 -6.66
CA GLU A 285 4.57 -1.74 -5.83
C GLU A 285 4.23 -1.68 -4.35
N SER A 286 5.13 -2.22 -3.51
CA SER A 286 4.98 -2.21 -2.04
C SER A 286 4.80 -0.81 -1.45
N LYS A 287 5.38 0.22 -2.07
CA LYS A 287 5.30 1.62 -1.62
C LYS A 287 3.94 2.27 -1.88
N GLU A 288 3.10 1.66 -2.71
CA GLU A 288 1.74 2.13 -2.96
C GLU A 288 0.78 1.75 -1.84
N TYR A 289 1.22 0.90 -0.90
CA TYR A 289 0.48 0.62 0.32
C TYR A 289 0.76 1.66 1.40
N GLU A 290 -0.32 2.14 2.00
CA GLU A 290 -0.29 3.03 3.15
C GLU A 290 -0.65 2.27 4.42
N TYR A 291 0.09 2.48 5.50
CA TYR A 291 -0.22 1.86 6.79
C TYR A 291 -1.53 2.44 7.34
N SER A 292 -2.47 1.58 7.75
CA SER A 292 -3.73 2.04 8.32
C SER A 292 -3.57 2.43 9.79
N GLY A 293 -3.90 3.68 10.11
CA GLY A 293 -4.02 4.16 11.49
C GLY A 293 -5.33 3.76 12.18
N LEU A 294 -6.21 3.00 11.51
CA LEU A 294 -7.53 2.62 12.01
C LEU A 294 -7.68 1.09 12.05
N TYR A 295 -8.46 0.58 12.99
CA TYR A 295 -8.90 -0.81 12.96
C TYR A 295 -9.85 -1.05 11.78
N ALA A 296 -9.82 -2.28 11.25
CA ALA A 296 -10.65 -2.67 10.11
C ALA A 296 -12.17 -2.49 10.38
N GLY A 297 -12.61 -2.65 11.63
CA GLY A 297 -14.00 -2.40 12.04
C GLY A 297 -14.40 -0.92 12.10
N ASN A 298 -13.42 0.00 12.12
CA ASN A 298 -13.66 1.44 12.17
C ASN A 298 -13.47 2.11 10.79
N ARG A 299 -13.43 1.30 9.72
CA ARG A 299 -13.23 1.76 8.35
C ARG A 299 -14.27 1.15 7.44
N LEU A 300 -15.08 2.00 6.81
CA LEU A 300 -16.00 1.59 5.75
C LEU A 300 -15.20 1.24 4.49
N LEU A 301 -15.67 0.25 3.74
CA LEU A 301 -15.07 -0.12 2.46
C LEU A 301 -15.31 0.97 1.42
N GLU A 302 -14.28 1.29 0.64
CA GLU A 302 -14.40 2.07 -0.58
C GLU A 302 -14.24 1.17 -1.82
N ASN A 303 -14.86 1.58 -2.92
CA ASN A 303 -14.80 0.80 -4.15
C ASN A 303 -13.37 0.77 -4.71
N GLU A 304 -12.93 -0.42 -5.13
CA GLU A 304 -11.59 -0.72 -5.65
C GLU A 304 -10.46 -0.48 -4.64
N GLU A 305 -10.76 -0.66 -3.35
CA GLU A 305 -9.77 -0.57 -2.30
C GLU A 305 -9.24 -1.94 -1.88
N TRP A 306 -7.95 -2.00 -1.58
CA TRP A 306 -7.23 -3.21 -1.14
C TRP A 306 -6.96 -3.13 0.34
N HIS A 307 -7.50 -4.09 1.10
CA HIS A 307 -7.24 -4.31 2.51
C HIS A 307 -6.22 -5.42 2.66
N THR A 308 -4.97 -5.03 2.86
CA THR A 308 -3.84 -5.95 2.85
C THR A 308 -3.29 -6.15 4.24
N TRP A 309 -3.06 -7.41 4.61
CA TRP A 309 -2.53 -7.79 5.90
C TRP A 309 -1.20 -8.51 5.73
N THR A 310 -0.29 -8.22 6.63
CA THR A 310 0.98 -8.94 6.76
C THR A 310 1.39 -8.89 8.22
N PHE A 311 2.45 -9.59 8.56
CA PHE A 311 2.98 -9.65 9.91
C PHE A 311 3.98 -8.51 10.18
N SER A 312 3.92 -7.89 11.36
CA SER A 312 4.97 -6.94 11.77
C SER A 312 5.42 -7.14 13.22
N PRO A 313 6.73 -7.08 13.49
CA PRO A 313 7.26 -7.11 14.85
C PRO A 313 6.97 -5.81 15.61
N ILE A 314 6.65 -5.91 16.89
CA ILE A 314 6.59 -4.77 17.81
C ILE A 314 8.01 -4.51 18.30
N ASN A 315 8.62 -3.43 17.80
CA ASN A 315 10.00 -3.08 18.13
C ASN A 315 10.23 -1.57 18.10
N ASN A 316 11.33 -1.13 18.72
CA ASN A 316 11.71 0.28 18.80
C ASN A 316 12.12 0.90 17.45
N ALA A 317 12.36 0.09 16.42
CA ALA A 317 12.70 0.59 15.09
C ALA A 317 11.46 0.92 14.26
N GLU A 318 10.25 0.58 14.76
CA GLU A 318 8.95 0.83 14.11
C GLU A 318 8.91 0.37 12.64
N LYS A 319 9.67 -0.69 12.35
CA LYS A 319 9.83 -1.19 10.99
C LYS A 319 8.85 -2.32 10.74
N ASN A 320 7.82 -2.00 9.98
CA ASN A 320 6.85 -2.97 9.51
C ASN A 320 7.33 -3.68 8.25
N ILE A 321 6.81 -4.89 8.03
CA ILE A 321 7.00 -5.61 6.78
C ILE A 321 5.99 -5.07 5.78
N LEU A 322 6.44 -4.74 4.56
CA LEU A 322 5.55 -4.29 3.50
C LEU A 322 4.97 -5.48 2.74
N PRO A 323 3.74 -5.36 2.22
CA PRO A 323 3.22 -6.36 1.28
C PRO A 323 4.04 -6.38 -0.02
N ILE A 324 4.10 -7.53 -0.69
CA ILE A 324 4.92 -7.76 -1.90
C ILE A 324 4.00 -8.12 -3.09
N PRO A 325 3.38 -7.13 -3.77
CA PRO A 325 2.36 -7.37 -4.81
C PRO A 325 2.74 -8.35 -5.91
N ARG A 326 3.99 -8.36 -6.36
CA ARG A 326 4.44 -9.26 -7.43
C ARG A 326 4.34 -10.76 -7.08
N LEU A 327 4.13 -11.10 -5.81
CA LEU A 327 3.92 -12.47 -5.33
C LEU A 327 2.44 -12.78 -5.07
N LEU A 328 1.56 -11.78 -5.19
CA LEU A 328 0.13 -11.93 -4.95
C LEU A 328 -0.50 -12.86 -5.98
N LYS A 329 -1.36 -13.76 -5.50
CA LYS A 329 -2.17 -14.66 -6.31
C LYS A 329 -3.60 -14.65 -5.81
N ALA A 330 -4.55 -15.02 -6.66
CA ALA A 330 -5.91 -15.23 -6.21
C ALA A 330 -5.96 -16.42 -5.24
N ALA A 331 -6.73 -16.29 -4.17
CA ALA A 331 -7.17 -17.43 -3.40
C ALA A 331 -7.99 -18.37 -4.30
N PRO A 332 -7.83 -19.70 -4.17
CA PRO A 332 -8.59 -20.66 -4.95
C PRO A 332 -10.09 -20.55 -4.66
N ASN A 333 -10.90 -20.90 -5.66
CA ASN A 333 -12.30 -21.23 -5.42
C ASN A 333 -12.38 -22.59 -4.74
N ASN A 334 -13.20 -22.69 -3.70
CA ASN A 334 -13.52 -23.96 -3.05
C ASN A 334 -14.87 -24.50 -3.53
#